data_AF-A0A6G2D5W3-F1
#
_entry.id   AF-A0A6G2D5W3-F1
#
_cell.length_a   1.000
_cell.length_b   1.000
_cell.length_c   1.000
_cell.angle_alpha   90.00
_cell.angle_beta   90.00
_cell.angle_gamma   90.00
#
_symmetry.space_group_name_H-M   'P 1'
#
loop_
_entity.id
_entity.type
_entity.pdbx_description
1 polymer ?
#
loop_
_entity_poly.entity_id
_entity_poly.type
_entity_poly.pdbx_seq_one_letter_code
_entity_poly.pdbx_strand_id
1 'polypeptide(L)' 'KDHTRSEYQNARLRCENEADRNMIHHLVKDALESLDDPTEFDYLKFMSYYNLKTMTNEVMVKEEYFALME' A
#
# COMPACT_ATOMS: atom_id res chain seq x y z
N LYS A 1 17.84 -28.12 10.68
CA LYS A 1 16.79 -27.13 10.36
C LYS A 1 16.84 -26.96 8.86
N ASP A 2 16.05 -27.75 8.14
CA ASP A 2 15.93 -27.63 6.68
C ASP A 2 15.17 -26.35 6.39
N HIS A 3 15.91 -25.25 6.27
CA HIS A 3 15.41 -24.02 5.71
C HIS A 3 15.10 -24.29 4.25
N THR A 4 13.89 -24.75 3.96
CA THR A 4 13.51 -25.06 2.58
C THR A 4 13.56 -23.78 1.76
N ARG A 5 14.00 -23.88 0.51
CA ARG A 5 14.06 -22.74 -0.44
C ARG A 5 12.75 -21.95 -0.51
N SER A 6 11.63 -22.63 -0.26
CA SER A 6 10.27 -22.07 -0.13
C SER A 6 10.15 -21.06 1.03
N GLU A 7 10.73 -21.33 2.20
CA GLU A 7 10.69 -20.41 3.35
C GLU A 7 11.40 -19.11 3.05
N TYR A 8 12.58 -19.16 2.41
CA TYR A 8 13.32 -17.96 2.02
C TYR A 8 12.59 -17.14 0.95
N GLN A 9 11.96 -17.81 -0.04
CA GLN A 9 11.16 -17.12 -1.05
C GLN A 9 9.94 -16.43 -0.43
N ASN A 10 9.24 -17.13 0.47
CA ASN A 10 8.08 -16.57 1.17
C ASN A 10 8.47 -15.44 2.14
N ALA A 11 9.63 -15.52 2.79
CA ALA A 11 10.13 -14.46 3.65
C ALA A 11 10.45 -13.20 2.84
N ARG A 12 11.11 -13.36 1.68
CA ARG A 12 11.42 -12.23 0.79
C ARG A 12 10.15 -11.54 0.28
N LEU A 13 9.18 -12.30 -0.22
CA LEU A 13 7.90 -11.76 -0.69
C LEU A 13 7.14 -11.01 0.40
N ARG A 14 7.18 -11.50 1.65
CA ARG A 14 6.58 -10.80 2.79
C ARG A 14 7.27 -9.47 3.07
N CYS A 15 8.60 -9.44 3.08
CA CYS A 15 9.34 -8.20 3.29
C CYS A 15 9.07 -7.18 2.17
N GLU A 16 9.01 -7.63 0.92
CA GLU A 16 8.68 -6.78 -0.24
C GLU A 16 7.26 -6.19 -0.08
N ASN A 17 6.27 -7.02 0.21
CA ASN A 17 4.89 -6.57 0.43
C ASN A 17 4.75 -5.60 1.61
N GLU A 18 5.47 -5.85 2.71
CA GLU A 18 5.44 -4.98 3.89
C GLU A 18 6.12 -3.62 3.60
N ALA A 19 7.18 -3.62 2.81
CA ALA A 19 7.82 -2.40 2.36
C ALA A 19 6.89 -1.61 1.43
N ASP A 20 6.23 -2.28 0.48
CA ASP A 20 5.25 -1.67 -0.43
C ASP A 20 4.07 -1.08 0.35
N ARG A 21 3.57 -1.81 1.35
CA ARG A 21 2.50 -1.34 2.25
C ARG A 21 2.93 -0.09 3.01
N ASN A 22 4.13 -0.10 3.61
CA ASN A 22 4.65 1.05 4.35
C ASN A 22 4.86 2.27 3.45
N MET A 23 5.31 2.07 2.20
CA MET A 23 5.40 3.15 1.22
C MET A 23 4.01 3.71 0.90
N ILE A 24 3.05 2.84 0.57
CA ILE A 24 1.67 3.24 0.26
C ILE A 24 1.03 3.98 1.43
N HIS A 25 1.24 3.54 2.67
CA HIS A 25 0.75 4.21 3.88
C HIS A 25 1.16 5.69 3.92
N HIS A 26 2.46 5.97 3.74
CA HIS A 26 2.96 7.35 3.77
C HIS A 26 2.43 8.15 2.58
N LEU A 27 2.38 7.57 1.38
CA LEU A 27 1.83 8.26 0.21
C LEU A 27 0.35 8.62 0.37
N VAL A 28 -0.46 7.71 0.91
CA VAL A 28 -1.88 7.96 1.18
C VAL A 28 -2.02 9.02 2.26
N LYS A 29 -1.26 8.92 3.36
CA LYS A 29 -1.26 9.91 4.42
C LYS A 29 -0.92 11.31 3.91
N ASP A 30 0.17 11.46 3.15
CA ASP A 30 0.58 12.74 2.57
C ASP A 30 -0.51 13.29 1.62
N ALA A 31 -1.16 12.41 0.85
CA ALA A 31 -2.25 12.82 -0.03
C ALA A 31 -3.47 13.31 0.77
N LEU A 32 -3.85 12.63 1.85
CA LEU A 32 -4.94 13.05 2.73
C LEU A 32 -4.62 14.37 3.46
N GLU A 33 -3.38 14.55 3.92
CA GLU A 33 -2.93 15.82 4.53
C GLU A 33 -2.93 16.99 3.54
N SER A 34 -2.78 16.70 2.24
CA SER A 34 -2.86 17.70 1.18
C SER A 34 -4.29 18.06 0.76
N LEU A 35 -5.29 17.30 1.20
CA LEU A 35 -6.71 17.51 0.90
C LEU A 35 -7.38 18.25 2.07
N ASP A 36 -8.26 19.20 1.75
CA ASP A 36 -9.07 19.88 2.78
C ASP A 36 -10.16 18.95 3.35
N ASP A 37 -10.68 18.03 2.53
CA ASP A 37 -11.64 17.00 2.91
C ASP A 37 -11.11 15.61 2.55
N PRO A 38 -10.80 14.75 3.53
CA PRO A 38 -10.33 13.38 3.32
C PRO A 38 -11.30 12.52 2.50
N THR A 39 -12.60 12.84 2.49
CA THR A 39 -13.61 12.09 1.74
C THR A 39 -13.54 12.30 0.23
N GLU A 40 -12.83 13.33 -0.22
CA GLU A 40 -12.56 13.60 -1.65
C GLU A 40 -11.42 12.74 -2.22
N PHE A 41 -10.83 11.85 -1.41
CA PHE A 41 -9.74 11.00 -1.84
C PHE A 41 -10.15 10.04 -2.98
N ASP A 42 -9.64 10.28 -4.19
CA ASP A 42 -9.82 9.43 -5.36
C ASP A 42 -8.64 8.45 -5.51
N TYR A 43 -8.85 7.20 -5.09
CA TYR A 43 -7.85 6.15 -5.19
C TYR A 43 -7.47 5.79 -6.64
N LEU A 44 -8.36 5.96 -7.62
CA LEU A 44 -8.04 5.67 -9.03
C LEU A 44 -7.05 6.70 -9.58
N LYS A 45 -7.29 7.98 -9.27
CA LYS A 45 -6.38 9.07 -9.64
C LYS A 45 -5.05 8.93 -8.93
N PHE A 46 -5.06 8.61 -7.64
CA PHE A 46 -3.86 8.36 -6.84
C PHE A 46 -3.02 7.21 -7.41
N MET A 47 -3.64 6.06 -7.69
CA MET A 47 -2.94 4.90 -8.26
C MET A 47 -2.37 5.21 -9.65
N SER A 48 -3.09 5.97 -10.47
CA SER A 48 -2.60 6.41 -11.78
C SER A 48 -1.38 7.32 -11.65
N TYR A 49 -1.40 8.29 -10.73
CA TYR A 49 -0.30 9.23 -10.49
C TYR A 49 0.98 8.52 -10.04
N TYR A 50 0.88 7.58 -9.11
CA TYR A 50 2.02 6.80 -8.60
C TYR A 50 2.33 5.54 -9.42
N ASN A 51 1.66 5.36 -10.56
CA ASN A 51 1.86 4.21 -11.47
C ASN A 51 1.69 2.85 -10.77
N LEU A 52 0.76 2.77 -9.81
CA LEU A 52 0.36 1.55 -9.09
C LEU A 52 -0.62 0.76 -9.97
N LYS A 53 -0.20 -0.40 -10.50
CA LYS A 53 -0.98 -1.15 -11.52
C LYS A 53 -1.51 -2.50 -11.08
N THR A 54 -1.12 -2.96 -9.90
CA THR A 54 -1.46 -4.31 -9.43
C THR A 54 -2.71 -4.27 -8.56
N MET A 55 -3.47 -5.37 -8.57
CA MET A 55 -4.61 -5.55 -7.66
C MET A 55 -4.16 -5.48 -6.19
N THR A 56 -2.95 -5.96 -5.88
CA THR A 56 -2.37 -5.86 -4.54
C THR A 56 -2.22 -4.41 -4.09
N ASN A 57 -1.72 -3.53 -4.98
CA ASN A 57 -1.60 -2.11 -4.66
C ASN A 57 -2.96 -1.46 -4.46
N GLU A 58 -3.97 -1.83 -5.25
CA GLU A 58 -5.34 -1.34 -5.06
C GLU A 58 -5.89 -1.68 -3.67
N VAL A 59 -5.72 -2.93 -3.25
CA VAL A 59 -6.15 -3.39 -1.93
C VAL A 59 -5.39 -2.66 -0.84
N MET A 60 -4.06 -2.54 -0.94
CA MET A 60 -3.24 -1.83 0.03
C MET A 60 -3.64 -0.34 0.15
N VAL A 61 -3.87 0.36 -0.97
CA VAL A 61 -4.30 1.77 -0.94
C VAL A 61 -5.64 1.93 -0.22
N LYS A 62 -6.61 1.04 -0.50
CA LYS A 62 -7.92 1.07 0.16
C LYS A 62 -7.80 0.77 1.65
N GLU A 63 -7.05 -0.27 2.03
CA GLU A 63 -6.82 -0.62 3.43
C GLU A 63 -6.16 0.52 4.21
N GLU A 64 -5.10 1.11 3.68
CA GLU A 64 -4.41 2.23 4.34
C GLU A 64 -5.28 3.48 4.44
N TYR A 65 -6.09 3.77 3.41
CA TYR A 65 -7.08 4.84 3.47
C TYR A 65 -8.08 4.63 4.61
N PHE A 66 -8.68 3.44 4.71
CA PHE A 66 -9.62 3.15 5.79
C PHE A 66 -8.95 3.16 7.18
N ALA A 67 -7.72 2.66 7.29
CA ALA A 67 -6.97 2.66 8.53
C ALA A 67 -6.60 4.07 9.04
N LEU A 68 -6.47 5.05 8.13
CA LEU A 68 -6.24 6.45 8.48
C LEU A 68 -7.52 7.24 8.79
N MET A 69 -8.68 6.68 8.43
CA MET A 69 -10.00 7.26 8.67
C MET A 69 -10.70 6.73 9.93
N GLU A 70 -10.16 5.67 10.53
CA GLU A 70 -10.57 5.09 11.82
C GLU A 70 -9.86 5.77 13.00
#